data_AF-A0A837PBB1-F1
#
_entry.id   AF-A0A837PBB1-F1
#
_cell.length_a   1.000
_cell.length_b   1.000
_cell.length_c   1.000
_cell.angle_alpha   90.00
_cell.angle_beta   90.00
_cell.angle_gamma   90.00
#
_symmetry.space_group_name_H-M   'P 1'
#
loop_
_entity.id
_entity.type
_entity.pdbx_description
1 polymer ?
#
loop_
_entity_poly.entity_id
_entity_poly.type
_entity_poly.pdbx_seq_one_letter_code
_entity_poly.pdbx_strand_id
1 'polypeptide(L)'
;MNQNIDVPHHVNTFWQCHAGTWDTRQPQRLLIIAQRSELATIDVLETLFLLDIKHLTCVENTLIFDRQQGLIKTKLTTRQIMMNYAGRLGLSGTQLIKQLAGELGLSKHKLPVIHGDAILMPLSTAKRGTTSWYNRHYLKHIEAQGFMTALVYDGQITIQVDMSERVATRQLAKAGQLQAALQEHHRRRLVPDQSVPSMADTDHEMMQSYTDQVLKHFGILALPGEISCLTRRFFGKL
;
A
#
# COMPACT_ATOMS: atom_id res chain seq x y z
N MET A 1 -19.35 17.75 -19.22
CA MET A 1 -19.42 18.30 -17.86
C MET A 1 -20.11 17.28 -16.98
N ASN A 2 -19.36 16.38 -16.35
CA ASN A 2 -19.91 15.52 -15.30
C ASN A 2 -19.53 16.15 -13.98
N GLN A 3 -20.54 16.69 -13.29
CA GLN A 3 -20.42 17.06 -11.89
C GLN A 3 -20.25 15.75 -11.11
N ASN A 4 -19.00 15.39 -10.79
CA ASN A 4 -18.73 14.48 -9.68
C ASN A 4 -19.21 15.20 -8.44
N ILE A 5 -20.42 14.85 -8.00
CA ILE A 5 -20.91 15.19 -6.67
C ILE A 5 -19.94 14.48 -5.71
N ASP A 6 -19.06 15.27 -5.07
CA ASP A 6 -18.30 14.84 -3.90
C ASP A 6 -19.32 14.44 -2.83
N VAL A 7 -19.72 13.17 -2.84
CA VAL A 7 -20.41 12.57 -1.71
C VAL A 7 -19.41 12.66 -0.55
N PRO A 8 -19.74 13.32 0.57
CA PRO A 8 -18.81 13.40 1.68
C PRO A 8 -18.45 11.97 2.10
N HIS A 9 -17.18 11.60 1.98
CA HIS A 9 -16.68 10.27 2.34
C HIS A 9 -17.06 9.97 3.78
N HIS A 10 -18.15 9.21 3.95
CA HIS A 10 -18.83 8.96 5.22
C HIS A 10 -17.86 8.32 6.22
N VAL A 11 -17.61 9.00 7.35
CA VAL A 11 -16.87 8.43 8.48
C VAL A 11 -17.83 7.61 9.32
N ASN A 12 -17.48 6.36 9.61
CA ASN A 12 -18.30 5.53 10.48
C ASN A 12 -18.45 6.15 11.88
N THR A 13 -19.67 6.19 12.40
CA THR A 13 -19.97 6.71 13.74
C THR A 13 -19.26 5.96 14.87
N PHE A 14 -18.83 4.70 14.64
CA PHE A 14 -17.95 3.93 15.52
C PHE A 14 -16.76 4.76 16.00
N TRP A 15 -16.16 5.54 15.09
CA TRP A 15 -14.99 6.36 15.38
C TRP A 15 -15.28 7.55 16.30
N GLN A 16 -16.53 8.02 16.32
CA GLN A 16 -16.99 9.13 17.17
C GLN A 16 -17.36 8.65 18.59
N CYS A 17 -17.73 7.39 18.75
CA CYS A 17 -18.14 6.82 20.04
C CYS A 17 -16.99 6.64 21.05
N HIS A 18 -15.74 6.66 20.61
CA HIS A 18 -14.58 6.25 21.41
C HIS A 18 -13.50 7.34 21.49
N ALA A 19 -13.83 8.55 21.94
CA ALA A 19 -12.89 9.66 22.24
C ALA A 19 -11.77 9.93 21.19
N GLY A 20 -11.94 9.47 19.94
CA GLY A 20 -11.00 9.59 18.83
C GLY A 20 -9.66 8.86 18.94
N THR A 21 -9.19 8.39 20.11
CA THR A 21 -7.80 7.92 20.28
C THR A 21 -7.67 6.41 20.49
N TRP A 22 -6.87 5.74 19.65
CA TRP A 22 -6.73 4.29 19.60
C TRP A 22 -5.28 3.84 19.79
N ASP A 23 -4.98 3.26 20.97
CA ASP A 23 -3.63 2.80 21.32
C ASP A 23 -3.32 1.40 20.78
N THR A 24 -2.42 1.33 19.78
CA THR A 24 -2.05 0.06 19.13
C THR A 24 -1.17 -0.85 19.98
N ARG A 25 -0.64 -0.38 21.12
CA ARG A 25 0.16 -1.21 22.05
C ARG A 25 -0.70 -2.09 22.96
N GLN A 26 -2.01 -1.84 23.00
CA GLN A 26 -2.96 -2.63 23.78
C GLN A 26 -3.92 -3.38 22.85
N PRO A 27 -3.41 -4.22 21.92
CA PRO A 27 -4.23 -4.86 20.89
C PRO A 27 -5.33 -5.75 21.47
N GLN A 28 -5.18 -6.27 22.70
CA GLN A 28 -6.20 -7.07 23.37
C GLN A 28 -7.49 -6.26 23.63
N ARG A 29 -7.37 -4.98 24.01
CA ARG A 29 -8.53 -4.11 24.25
C ARG A 29 -9.28 -3.83 22.94
N LEU A 30 -8.51 -3.60 21.88
CA LEU A 30 -9.02 -3.37 20.53
C LEU A 30 -9.71 -4.62 19.95
N LEU A 31 -9.16 -5.80 20.21
CA LEU A 31 -9.69 -7.07 19.71
C LEU A 31 -11.10 -7.37 20.23
N ILE A 32 -11.40 -6.98 21.47
CA ILE A 32 -12.71 -7.21 22.13
C ILE A 32 -13.82 -6.46 21.40
N ILE A 33 -13.57 -5.22 21.00
CA ILE A 33 -14.55 -4.32 20.37
C ILE A 33 -14.54 -4.42 18.83
N ALA A 34 -13.53 -5.07 18.24
CA ALA A 34 -13.43 -5.24 16.80
C ALA A 34 -14.46 -6.23 16.25
N GLN A 35 -15.10 -5.86 15.14
CA GLN A 35 -16.07 -6.68 14.43
C GLN A 35 -15.37 -7.71 13.55
N ARG A 36 -15.85 -8.96 13.53
CA ARG A 36 -15.25 -10.00 12.68
C ARG A 36 -15.68 -9.81 11.23
N SER A 37 -14.72 -9.86 10.32
CA SER A 37 -14.99 -9.92 8.88
C SER A 37 -14.28 -11.12 8.24
N GLU A 38 -15.09 -12.07 7.76
CA GLU A 38 -14.63 -13.26 7.03
C GLU A 38 -14.35 -12.97 5.54
N LEU A 39 -15.00 -11.94 4.99
CA LEU A 39 -15.08 -11.66 3.54
C LEU A 39 -14.31 -10.40 3.12
N ALA A 40 -13.34 -9.95 3.91
CA ALA A 40 -12.70 -8.64 3.75
C ALA A 40 -12.03 -8.46 2.37
N THR A 41 -12.80 -8.01 1.38
CA THR A 41 -12.31 -7.10 0.35
C THR A 41 -11.89 -5.84 1.07
N ILE A 42 -10.64 -5.85 1.55
CA ILE A 42 -10.01 -4.70 2.17
C ILE A 42 -9.89 -3.66 1.07
N ASP A 43 -10.68 -2.59 1.20
CA ASP A 43 -10.47 -1.39 0.43
C ASP A 43 -9.32 -0.62 1.07
N VAL A 44 -8.22 -0.54 0.34
CA VAL A 44 -7.02 0.12 0.85
C VAL A 44 -7.20 1.64 0.91
N LEU A 45 -8.10 2.22 0.11
CA LEU A 45 -8.40 3.65 0.21
C LEU A 45 -9.08 3.97 1.55
N GLU A 46 -9.93 3.07 2.05
CA GLU A 46 -10.63 3.23 3.32
C GLU A 46 -9.85 2.66 4.52
N THR A 47 -8.79 1.90 4.28
CA THR A 47 -7.92 1.37 5.34
C THR A 47 -6.97 2.45 5.85
N LEU A 48 -7.16 2.87 7.10
CA LEU A 48 -6.28 3.81 7.80
C LEU A 48 -5.05 3.10 8.36
N PHE A 49 -5.23 1.92 8.96
CA PHE A 49 -4.17 1.21 9.66
C PHE A 49 -4.41 -0.32 9.68
N LEU A 50 -3.33 -1.08 9.59
CA LEU A 50 -3.29 -2.52 9.79
C LEU A 50 -2.41 -2.82 11.00
N LEU A 51 -2.99 -3.38 12.05
CA LEU A 51 -2.27 -3.81 13.25
C LEU A 51 -2.02 -5.31 13.20
N ASP A 52 -0.76 -5.69 13.13
CA ASP A 52 -0.37 -7.09 13.25
C ASP A 52 -0.53 -7.56 14.70
N ILE A 53 -1.39 -8.56 14.91
CA ILE A 53 -1.67 -9.15 16.23
C ILE A 53 -1.36 -10.64 16.28
N LYS A 54 -0.66 -11.18 15.27
CA LYS A 54 -0.28 -12.59 15.17
C LYS A 54 0.49 -13.12 16.40
N HIS A 55 1.14 -12.23 17.14
CA HIS A 55 1.86 -12.56 18.37
C HIS A 55 0.94 -12.84 19.58
N LEU A 56 -0.34 -12.48 19.49
CA LEU A 56 -1.34 -12.78 20.51
C LEU A 56 -1.84 -14.22 20.38
N THR A 57 -2.21 -14.83 21.50
CA THR A 57 -2.84 -16.16 21.54
C THR A 57 -4.33 -16.04 21.20
N CYS A 58 -4.67 -15.74 19.94
CA CYS A 58 -6.04 -15.67 19.43
C CYS A 58 -6.17 -16.24 18.01
N VAL A 59 -7.41 -16.37 17.51
CA VAL A 59 -7.70 -16.89 16.17
C VAL A 59 -7.39 -15.87 15.09
N GLU A 60 -7.54 -14.58 15.41
CA GLU A 60 -7.31 -13.46 14.52
C GLU A 60 -5.83 -13.08 14.46
N ASN A 61 -5.38 -12.64 13.27
CA ASN A 61 -4.00 -12.26 13.01
C ASN A 61 -3.83 -10.76 12.76
N THR A 62 -4.89 -10.05 12.40
CA THR A 62 -4.82 -8.62 12.08
C THR A 62 -6.08 -7.87 12.52
N LEU A 63 -5.88 -6.68 13.09
CA LEU A 63 -6.93 -5.66 13.22
C LEU A 63 -6.78 -4.64 12.10
N ILE A 64 -7.91 -4.24 11.53
CA ILE A 64 -8.01 -3.30 10.42
C ILE A 64 -8.81 -2.10 10.90
N PHE A 65 -8.20 -0.93 10.83
CA PHE A 65 -8.85 0.34 11.11
C PHE A 65 -9.37 0.85 9.78
N ASP A 66 -10.66 0.63 9.54
CA ASP A 66 -11.34 1.01 8.31
C ASP A 66 -12.23 2.24 8.55
N ARG A 67 -12.07 3.28 7.76
CA ARG A 67 -12.78 4.55 7.92
C ARG A 67 -14.30 4.38 7.85
N GLN A 68 -14.80 3.48 7.00
CA GLN A 68 -16.24 3.28 6.75
C GLN A 68 -16.85 2.14 7.55
N GLN A 69 -16.07 1.11 7.87
CA GLN A 69 -16.55 -0.08 8.56
C GLN A 69 -16.21 -0.08 10.06
N GLY A 70 -15.32 0.82 10.51
CA GLY A 70 -14.84 0.87 11.88
C GLY A 70 -13.68 -0.10 12.11
N LEU A 71 -13.61 -0.65 13.33
CA LEU A 71 -12.54 -1.58 13.68
C LEU A 71 -12.93 -3.02 13.36
N ILE A 72 -12.18 -3.64 12.45
CA ILE A 72 -12.39 -5.01 11.98
C ILE A 72 -11.28 -5.93 12.50
N LYS A 73 -11.60 -7.20 12.73
CA LYS A 73 -10.64 -8.28 12.99
C LYS A 73 -10.77 -9.40 11.96
N THR A 74 -9.63 -9.98 11.56
CA THR A 74 -9.56 -11.03 10.55
C THR A 74 -8.48 -12.08 10.86
N LYS A 75 -8.67 -13.29 10.32
CA LYS A 75 -7.68 -14.38 10.33
C LYS A 75 -6.54 -14.16 9.34
N LEU A 76 -6.68 -13.23 8.40
CA LEU A 76 -5.60 -12.91 7.47
C LEU A 76 -4.46 -12.18 8.20
N THR A 77 -3.23 -12.52 7.86
CA THR A 77 -2.04 -11.78 8.32
C THR A 77 -1.88 -10.48 7.53
N THR A 78 -1.24 -9.47 8.11
CA THR A 78 -0.91 -8.22 7.38
C THR A 78 -0.11 -8.52 6.11
N ARG A 79 0.76 -9.54 6.12
CA ARG A 79 1.48 -9.99 4.94
C ARG A 79 0.54 -10.47 3.83
N GLN A 80 -0.43 -11.32 4.14
CA GLN A 80 -1.40 -11.82 3.14
C GLN A 80 -2.24 -10.67 2.57
N ILE A 81 -2.69 -9.76 3.42
CA ILE A 81 -3.42 -8.55 3.02
C ILE A 81 -2.59 -7.71 2.05
N MET A 82 -1.35 -7.41 2.43
CA MET A 82 -0.45 -6.60 1.61
C MET A 82 -0.02 -7.28 0.32
N MET A 83 0.14 -8.61 0.32
CA MET A 83 0.43 -9.37 -0.90
C MET A 83 -0.74 -9.37 -1.87
N ASN A 84 -1.97 -9.54 -1.39
CA ASN A 84 -3.17 -9.44 -2.22
C ASN A 84 -3.25 -8.05 -2.86
N TYR A 85 -3.01 -7.00 -2.06
CA TYR A 85 -2.98 -5.63 -2.57
C TYR A 85 -1.85 -5.38 -3.57
N ALA A 86 -0.62 -5.82 -3.27
CA ALA A 86 0.51 -5.70 -4.18
C ALA A 86 0.31 -6.49 -5.48
N GLY A 87 -0.44 -7.59 -5.45
CA GLY A 87 -0.83 -8.32 -6.66
C GLY A 87 -1.69 -7.50 -7.61
N ARG A 88 -2.53 -6.59 -7.09
CA ARG A 88 -3.35 -5.67 -7.92
C ARG A 88 -2.53 -4.58 -8.61
N LEU A 89 -1.36 -4.26 -8.06
CA LEU A 89 -0.41 -3.32 -8.65
C LEU A 89 0.40 -3.90 -9.82
N GLY A 90 0.37 -5.23 -9.98
CA GLY A 90 1.22 -5.93 -10.93
C GLY A 90 2.69 -6.04 -10.49
N LEU A 91 3.49 -6.72 -11.32
CA LEU A 91 4.93 -6.97 -11.12
C LEU A 91 5.75 -5.68 -10.96
N SER A 92 5.37 -4.65 -11.71
CA SER A 92 6.10 -3.40 -11.84
C SER A 92 5.97 -2.56 -10.58
N GLY A 93 4.84 -2.58 -9.88
CA GLY A 93 4.60 -1.67 -8.77
C GLY A 93 5.68 -1.75 -7.68
N THR A 94 5.94 -2.94 -7.15
CA THR A 94 6.91 -3.11 -6.05
C THR A 94 8.37 -2.99 -6.50
N GLN A 95 8.69 -3.48 -7.70
CA GLN A 95 10.04 -3.40 -8.25
C GLN A 95 10.41 -1.97 -8.66
N LEU A 96 9.47 -1.24 -9.25
CA LEU A 96 9.64 0.16 -9.64
C LEU A 96 9.90 1.03 -8.43
N ILE A 97 9.14 0.88 -7.33
CA ILE A 97 9.41 1.62 -6.09
C ILE A 97 10.83 1.36 -5.58
N LYS A 98 11.31 0.12 -5.66
CA LYS A 98 12.69 -0.23 -5.27
C LYS A 98 13.73 0.38 -6.21
N GLN A 99 13.43 0.46 -7.51
CA GLN A 99 14.28 1.11 -8.51
C GLN A 99 14.36 2.62 -8.25
N LEU A 100 13.21 3.30 -8.17
CA LEU A 100 13.10 4.73 -7.90
C LEU A 100 13.78 5.12 -6.57
N ALA A 101 13.63 4.29 -5.54
CA ALA A 101 14.36 4.50 -4.28
C ALA A 101 15.88 4.49 -4.50
N GLY A 102 16.40 3.61 -5.35
CA GLY A 102 17.81 3.58 -5.70
C GLY A 102 18.26 4.83 -6.48
N GLU A 103 17.47 5.25 -7.46
CA GLU A 103 17.75 6.44 -8.28
C GLU A 103 17.76 7.73 -7.46
N LEU A 104 16.90 7.83 -6.44
CA LEU A 104 16.83 8.97 -5.53
C LEU A 104 17.84 8.90 -4.37
N GLY A 105 18.70 7.88 -4.32
CA GLY A 105 19.63 7.68 -3.19
C GLY A 105 18.94 7.35 -1.86
N LEU A 106 17.68 6.93 -1.89
CA LEU A 106 16.87 6.59 -0.72
C LEU A 106 17.14 5.16 -0.24
N SER A 107 16.99 4.95 1.07
CA SER A 107 17.11 3.61 1.66
C SER A 107 16.07 2.65 1.08
N LYS A 108 16.51 1.45 0.67
CA LYS A 108 15.65 0.36 0.19
C LYS A 108 14.94 -0.41 1.32
N HIS A 109 15.09 0.02 2.57
CA HIS A 109 14.40 -0.56 3.73
C HIS A 109 13.08 0.17 4.00
N LYS A 110 12.07 -0.55 4.49
CA LYS A 110 10.73 0.00 4.79
C LYS A 110 10.19 0.81 3.61
N LEU A 111 10.12 0.17 2.44
CA LEU A 111 9.54 0.80 1.25
C LEU A 111 8.01 0.78 1.36
N PRO A 112 7.33 1.86 0.97
CA PRO A 112 5.88 1.87 0.87
C PRO A 112 5.37 0.92 -0.22
N VAL A 113 4.09 0.57 -0.10
CA VAL A 113 3.28 0.15 -1.25
C VAL A 113 2.41 1.34 -1.65
N ILE A 114 2.53 1.79 -2.91
CA ILE A 114 1.85 2.98 -3.43
C ILE A 114 0.90 2.55 -4.56
N HIS A 115 -0.37 2.96 -4.50
CA HIS A 115 -1.37 2.75 -5.54
C HIS A 115 -2.37 3.90 -5.50
N GLY A 116 -2.41 4.71 -6.57
CA GLY A 116 -3.19 5.94 -6.59
C GLY A 116 -2.81 6.84 -5.40
N ASP A 117 -3.82 7.19 -4.60
CA ASP A 117 -3.66 8.06 -3.44
C ASP A 117 -3.34 7.30 -2.14
N ALA A 118 -3.45 5.97 -2.14
CA ALA A 118 -3.06 5.15 -1.00
C ALA A 118 -1.56 4.91 -0.98
N ILE A 119 -0.95 5.21 0.17
CA ILE A 119 0.45 4.93 0.46
C ILE A 119 0.50 4.20 1.79
N LEU A 120 0.67 2.88 1.73
CA LEU A 120 0.81 2.04 2.90
C LEU A 120 2.28 1.94 3.31
N MET A 121 2.55 2.39 4.52
CA MET A 121 3.88 2.51 5.11
C MET A 121 4.07 1.46 6.21
N PRO A 122 5.13 0.65 6.15
CA PRO A 122 5.37 -0.34 7.19
C PRO A 122 6.04 0.31 8.42
N LEU A 123 5.54 0.00 9.62
CA LEU A 123 6.11 0.50 10.86
C LEU A 123 7.50 -0.12 11.12
N SER A 124 7.70 -1.40 10.79
CA SER A 124 8.98 -2.10 10.90
C SER A 124 9.47 -2.64 9.54
N THR A 125 10.67 -3.21 9.48
CA THR A 125 11.15 -3.83 8.24
C THR A 125 10.36 -5.10 7.93
N ALA A 126 9.58 -5.08 6.85
CA ALA A 126 8.81 -6.24 6.36
C ALA A 126 9.66 -7.47 5.93
N LYS A 127 11.00 -7.39 5.99
CA LYS A 127 11.92 -8.43 5.51
C LYS A 127 11.92 -9.75 6.32
N ARG A 128 11.29 -9.80 7.50
CA ARG A 128 11.34 -10.97 8.42
C ARG A 128 10.01 -11.34 9.08
N GLY A 129 8.86 -10.94 8.52
CA GLY A 129 7.58 -11.32 9.11
C GLY A 129 6.42 -10.42 8.70
N THR A 130 5.33 -10.54 9.47
CA THR A 130 4.23 -9.59 9.49
C THR A 130 4.68 -8.29 10.17
N THR A 131 4.16 -7.17 9.70
CA THR A 131 4.38 -5.85 10.31
C THR A 131 3.09 -5.07 10.27
N SER A 132 2.95 -4.10 11.16
CA SER A 132 1.83 -3.17 11.13
C SER A 132 2.07 -2.11 10.05
N TRP A 133 1.00 -1.63 9.43
CA TRP A 133 1.04 -0.66 8.35
C TRP A 133 0.14 0.52 8.65
N TYR A 134 0.55 1.71 8.27
CA TYR A 134 -0.29 2.90 8.33
C TYR A 134 -0.42 3.50 6.94
N ASN A 135 -1.59 4.05 6.62
CA ASN A 135 -1.85 4.67 5.33
C ASN A 135 -1.62 6.18 5.42
N ARG A 136 -1.10 6.79 4.36
CA ARG A 136 -0.99 8.25 4.27
C ARG A 136 -2.28 8.93 3.82
N HIS A 137 -3.17 8.22 3.12
CA HIS A 137 -4.25 8.81 2.32
C HIS A 137 -5.05 9.91 3.07
N TYR A 138 -5.70 9.56 4.19
CA TYR A 138 -6.47 10.49 5.01
C TYR A 138 -5.68 11.10 6.19
N LEU A 139 -4.35 10.95 6.22
CA LEU A 139 -3.52 11.42 7.32
C LEU A 139 -3.37 12.95 7.22
N LYS A 140 -3.91 13.70 8.19
CA LYS A 140 -3.81 15.16 8.24
C LYS A 140 -2.45 15.60 8.75
N HIS A 141 -2.08 15.08 9.92
CA HIS A 141 -0.83 15.41 10.58
C HIS A 141 -0.43 14.30 11.57
N ILE A 142 0.76 14.45 12.12
CA ILE A 142 1.27 13.59 13.18
C ILE A 142 1.64 14.46 14.38
N GLU A 143 1.52 13.89 15.59
CA GLU A 143 1.85 14.58 16.83
C GLU A 143 2.74 13.69 17.70
N ALA A 144 3.77 14.27 18.32
CA ALA A 144 4.55 13.57 19.33
C ALA A 144 3.71 13.35 20.61
N GLN A 145 3.76 12.12 21.12
CA GLN A 145 3.18 11.75 22.40
C GLN A 145 4.20 10.94 23.20
N GLY A 146 5.20 11.64 23.73
CA GLY A 146 6.35 11.01 24.39
C GLY A 146 7.19 10.21 23.39
N PHE A 147 7.33 8.90 23.64
CA PHE A 147 8.02 7.98 22.72
C PHE A 147 7.13 7.47 21.56
N MET A 148 5.87 7.88 21.56
CA MET A 148 4.85 7.48 20.58
C MET A 148 4.61 8.59 19.58
N THR A 149 3.98 8.21 18.47
CA THR A 149 3.40 9.15 17.50
C THR A 149 1.90 8.94 17.43
N ALA A 150 1.14 10.01 17.56
CA ALA A 150 -0.27 10.02 17.20
C ALA A 150 -0.39 10.32 15.70
N LEU A 151 -1.00 9.40 14.97
CA LEU A 151 -1.38 9.57 13.56
C LEU A 151 -2.81 10.14 13.55
N VAL A 152 -2.96 11.40 13.18
CA VAL A 152 -4.26 12.09 13.19
C VAL A 152 -4.83 12.11 11.77
N TYR A 153 -5.89 11.33 11.58
CA TYR A 153 -6.61 11.22 10.31
C TYR A 153 -7.81 12.15 10.27
N ASP A 154 -8.31 12.37 9.07
CA ASP A 154 -9.60 13.02 8.89
C ASP A 154 -10.73 12.29 9.65
N GLY A 155 -11.72 13.06 10.12
CA GLY A 155 -12.77 12.54 11.02
C GLY A 155 -12.37 12.45 12.50
N GLN A 156 -11.28 13.12 12.92
CA GLN A 156 -10.75 13.10 14.29
C GLN A 156 -10.37 11.70 14.78
N ILE A 157 -9.93 10.84 13.85
CA ILE A 157 -9.46 9.49 14.16
C ILE A 157 -7.97 9.57 14.45
N THR A 158 -7.59 9.32 15.70
CA THR A 158 -6.21 9.37 16.17
C THR A 158 -5.73 7.95 16.49
N ILE A 159 -4.72 7.47 15.78
CA ILE A 159 -4.13 6.14 16.03
C ILE A 159 -2.73 6.33 16.62
N GLN A 160 -2.50 5.84 17.83
CA GLN A 160 -1.19 5.91 18.47
C GLN A 160 -0.33 4.72 18.07
N VAL A 161 0.88 4.98 17.57
CA VAL A 161 1.80 3.96 17.08
C VAL A 161 3.13 3.98 17.82
N ASP A 162 3.71 2.80 18.01
CA ASP A 162 5.01 2.60 18.68
C ASP A 162 6.16 2.97 17.73
N MET A 163 6.33 4.27 17.57
CA MET A 163 7.27 4.92 16.67
C MET A 163 7.47 6.35 17.13
N SER A 164 8.71 6.84 17.10
CA SER A 164 8.97 8.25 17.36
C SER A 164 8.57 9.13 16.18
N GLU A 165 8.12 10.35 16.48
CA GLU A 165 7.66 11.32 15.49
C GLU A 165 8.74 11.55 14.41
N ARG A 166 10.01 11.70 14.82
CA ARG A 166 11.15 11.85 13.89
C ARG A 166 11.24 10.72 12.87
N VAL A 167 10.97 9.47 13.28
CA VAL A 167 10.97 8.33 12.37
C VAL A 167 9.77 8.39 11.43
N ALA A 168 8.59 8.72 11.94
CA ALA A 168 7.37 8.89 11.16
C ALA A 168 7.52 10.00 10.11
N THR A 169 8.03 11.17 10.49
CA THR A 169 8.30 12.31 9.60
C THR A 169 9.24 11.91 8.47
N ARG A 170 10.36 11.24 8.80
CA ARG A 170 11.32 10.77 7.79
C ARG A 170 10.68 9.74 6.85
N GLN A 171 9.85 8.85 7.38
CA GLN A 171 9.11 7.88 6.59
C GLN A 171 8.12 8.55 5.64
N LEU A 172 7.33 9.52 6.11
CA LEU A 172 6.39 10.28 5.30
C LEU A 172 7.09 11.10 4.21
N ALA A 173 8.20 11.77 4.53
CA ALA A 173 8.99 12.51 3.56
C ALA A 173 9.52 11.59 2.44
N LYS A 174 10.05 10.42 2.81
CA LYS A 174 10.49 9.40 1.85
C LYS A 174 9.34 8.93 0.96
N ALA A 175 8.17 8.68 1.54
CA ALA A 175 6.99 8.25 0.80
C ALA A 175 6.53 9.30 -0.21
N GLY A 176 6.53 10.58 0.16
CA GLY A 176 6.21 11.69 -0.73
C GLY A 176 7.16 11.80 -1.92
N GLN A 177 8.47 11.65 -1.69
CA GLN A 177 9.45 11.63 -2.78
C GLN A 177 9.22 10.46 -3.75
N LEU A 178 8.94 9.26 -3.22
CA LEU A 178 8.66 8.08 -4.05
C LEU A 178 7.35 8.21 -4.83
N GLN A 179 6.31 8.79 -4.23
CA GLN A 179 5.04 9.04 -4.91
C GLN A 179 5.23 10.02 -6.07
N ALA A 180 5.93 11.14 -5.85
CA ALA A 180 6.21 12.12 -6.89
C ALA A 180 7.03 11.51 -8.05
N ALA A 181 8.06 10.72 -7.73
CA ALA A 181 8.86 10.04 -8.75
C ALA A 181 8.05 8.98 -9.52
N LEU A 182 7.14 8.26 -8.85
CA LEU A 182 6.23 7.31 -9.49
C LEU A 182 5.28 8.01 -10.46
N GLN A 183 4.66 9.13 -10.02
CA GLN A 183 3.78 9.95 -10.85
C GLN A 183 4.51 10.49 -12.08
N GLU A 184 5.72 11.03 -11.90
CA GLU A 184 6.54 11.53 -13.00
C GLU A 184 6.94 10.40 -13.98
N HIS A 185 7.29 9.22 -13.46
CA HIS A 185 7.58 8.06 -14.29
C HIS A 185 6.37 7.62 -15.13
N HIS A 186 5.17 7.60 -14.54
CA HIS A 186 3.94 7.32 -15.30
C HIS A 186 3.62 8.44 -16.31
N ARG A 187 3.79 9.71 -15.95
CA ARG A 187 3.58 10.85 -16.84
C ARG A 187 4.46 10.78 -18.08
N ARG A 188 5.76 10.48 -17.92
CA ARG A 188 6.69 10.33 -19.05
C ARG A 188 6.29 9.21 -20.00
N ARG A 189 5.68 8.13 -19.50
CA ARG A 189 5.24 6.99 -20.31
C ARG A 189 3.91 7.22 -21.03
N LEU A 190 3.08 8.14 -20.55
CA LEU A 190 1.84 8.54 -21.22
C LEU A 190 2.11 9.46 -22.43
N VAL A 191 3.29 10.07 -22.52
CA VAL A 191 3.74 10.78 -23.72
C VAL A 191 4.26 9.74 -24.73
N PRO A 192 3.65 9.60 -25.92
CA PRO A 192 4.12 8.67 -26.93
C PRO A 192 5.53 9.09 -27.38
N ASP A 193 6.50 8.20 -27.15
CA ASP A 193 7.87 8.39 -27.64
C ASP A 193 7.87 8.20 -29.16
N GLN A 194 7.93 9.32 -29.91
CA GLN A 194 7.75 9.38 -31.37
C GLN A 194 8.96 8.87 -32.17
N SER A 195 10.03 8.38 -31.54
CA SER A 195 11.30 8.12 -32.22
C SER A 195 11.84 6.72 -31.96
N VAL A 196 11.15 5.65 -32.38
CA VAL A 196 11.75 4.31 -32.38
C VAL A 196 11.17 3.41 -33.50
N PRO A 197 11.98 2.60 -34.22
CA PRO A 197 11.54 1.78 -35.36
C PRO A 197 10.60 0.64 -34.96
N SER A 198 9.92 0.05 -35.95
CA SER A 198 8.88 -0.98 -35.81
C SER A 198 9.40 -2.37 -36.21
N MET A 199 9.35 -3.35 -35.31
CA MET A 199 9.32 -4.78 -35.68
C MET A 199 7.96 -5.18 -36.28
N ALA A 200 7.94 -6.34 -36.93
CA ALA A 200 6.72 -7.00 -37.41
C ALA A 200 5.95 -7.67 -36.25
N ASP A 201 4.62 -7.59 -36.29
CA ASP A 201 3.70 -7.96 -35.19
C ASP A 201 3.83 -9.43 -34.72
N THR A 202 4.26 -10.35 -35.60
CA THR A 202 4.36 -11.79 -35.34
C THR A 202 5.42 -12.14 -34.30
N ASP A 203 6.54 -11.42 -34.27
CA ASP A 203 7.63 -11.66 -33.31
C ASP A 203 7.26 -11.17 -31.90
N HIS A 204 6.40 -10.15 -31.83
CA HIS A 204 5.94 -9.56 -30.57
C HIS A 204 4.94 -10.48 -29.83
N GLU A 205 4.05 -11.16 -30.57
CA GLU A 205 3.10 -12.13 -30.00
C GLU A 205 3.81 -13.37 -29.45
N MET A 206 4.80 -13.90 -30.18
CA MET A 206 5.58 -15.06 -29.77
C MET A 206 6.35 -14.79 -28.47
N MET A 207 6.96 -13.61 -28.36
CA MET A 207 7.74 -13.21 -27.20
C MET A 207 6.87 -12.93 -25.97
N GLN A 208 5.68 -12.35 -26.16
CA GLN A 208 4.71 -12.21 -25.07
C GLN A 208 4.24 -13.57 -24.56
N SER A 209 3.94 -14.50 -25.46
CA SER A 209 3.51 -15.85 -25.11
C SER A 209 4.58 -16.60 -24.31
N TYR A 210 5.85 -16.54 -24.75
CA TYR A 210 6.98 -17.12 -24.01
C TYR A 210 7.13 -16.50 -22.61
N THR A 211 7.07 -15.17 -22.51
CA THR A 211 7.25 -14.47 -21.23
C THR A 211 6.10 -14.79 -20.26
N ASP A 212 4.86 -14.85 -20.74
CA ASP A 212 3.69 -15.25 -19.94
C ASP A 212 3.80 -16.69 -19.45
N GLN A 213 4.28 -17.62 -20.29
CA GLN A 213 4.51 -19.01 -19.89
C GLN A 213 5.60 -19.14 -18.82
N VAL A 214 6.71 -18.41 -18.93
CA VAL A 214 7.78 -18.41 -17.92
C VAL A 214 7.26 -17.88 -16.59
N LEU A 215 6.53 -16.76 -16.61
CA LEU A 215 5.97 -16.16 -15.39
C LEU A 215 4.95 -17.08 -14.72
N LYS A 216 4.06 -17.73 -15.50
CA LYS A 216 3.14 -18.76 -15.00
C LYS A 216 3.87 -19.97 -14.41
N HIS A 217 4.93 -20.45 -15.05
CA HIS A 217 5.72 -21.59 -14.57
C HIS A 217 6.33 -21.33 -13.18
N PHE A 218 6.77 -20.10 -12.91
CA PHE A 218 7.32 -19.69 -11.61
C PHE A 218 6.26 -19.16 -10.62
N GLY A 219 4.96 -19.24 -10.94
CA GLY A 219 3.87 -18.77 -10.08
C GLY A 219 3.84 -17.25 -9.89
N ILE A 220 4.39 -16.50 -10.84
CA ILE A 220 4.49 -15.05 -10.80
C ILE A 220 3.29 -14.45 -11.53
N LEU A 221 2.46 -13.69 -10.81
CA LEU A 221 1.35 -12.93 -11.39
C LEU A 221 1.85 -11.62 -12.02
N ALA A 222 1.66 -11.50 -13.33
CA ALA A 222 2.04 -10.36 -14.14
C ALA A 222 0.82 -9.86 -14.92
N LEU A 223 0.59 -8.55 -14.97
CA LEU A 223 -0.46 -8.02 -15.83
C LEU A 223 0.03 -8.03 -17.30
N PRO A 224 -0.83 -8.31 -18.29
CA PRO A 224 -0.41 -8.40 -19.70
C PRO A 224 0.37 -7.17 -20.19
N GLY A 225 -0.03 -5.96 -19.78
CA GLY A 225 0.68 -4.73 -20.13
C GLY A 225 2.08 -4.59 -19.53
N GLU A 226 2.37 -5.28 -18.42
CA GLU A 226 3.69 -5.29 -17.79
C GLU A 226 4.65 -6.26 -18.46
N ILE A 227 4.13 -7.40 -18.91
CA ILE A 227 4.85 -8.36 -19.75
C ILE A 227 5.29 -7.63 -21.02
N SER A 228 4.36 -7.03 -21.75
CA SER A 228 4.67 -6.26 -22.96
C SER A 228 5.70 -5.15 -22.70
N CYS A 229 5.61 -4.46 -21.57
CA CYS A 229 6.52 -3.37 -21.23
C CYS A 229 7.93 -3.84 -20.86
N LEU A 230 8.06 -4.91 -20.07
CA LEU A 230 9.36 -5.47 -19.69
C LEU A 230 10.04 -6.15 -20.87
N THR A 231 9.29 -6.87 -21.72
CA THR A 231 9.79 -7.42 -22.98
C THR A 231 10.35 -6.30 -23.87
N ARG A 232 9.61 -5.19 -24.05
CA ARG A 232 10.12 -4.00 -24.77
C ARG A 232 11.34 -3.34 -24.13
N ARG A 233 11.49 -3.40 -22.80
CA ARG A 233 12.62 -2.80 -22.09
C ARG A 233 13.88 -3.67 -22.16
N PHE A 234 13.73 -4.99 -22.14
CA PHE A 234 14.85 -5.95 -22.12
C PHE A 234 15.43 -6.19 -23.51
N PHE A 235 14.58 -6.22 -24.53
CA PHE A 235 14.99 -6.45 -25.92
C PHE A 235 15.20 -5.14 -26.70
N GLY A 236 14.95 -3.99 -26.07
CA GLY A 236 14.67 -2.75 -26.80
C GLY A 236 13.33 -2.86 -27.53
N LYS A 237 12.79 -1.74 -28.05
CA LYS A 237 11.95 -1.90 -29.24
C LYS A 237 12.87 -2.49 -30.30
N LEU A 238 12.76 -3.79 -30.52
CA LEU A 238 12.95 -4.31 -31.85
C LEU A 238 11.76 -3.81 -32.68
#